data_AF-A0A6G6KCJ3-F1
#
_entry.id   AF-A0A6G6KCJ3-F1
#
_cell.length_a   1.000
_cell.length_b   1.000
_cell.length_c   1.000
_cell.angle_alpha   90.00
_cell.angle_beta   90.00
_cell.angle_gamma   90.00
#
_symmetry.space_group_name_H-M   'P 1'
#
loop_
_entity.id
_entity.type
_entity.pdbx_description
1 polymer ?
#
loop_
_entity_poly.entity_id
_entity_poly.type
_entity_poly.pdbx_seq_one_letter_code
_entity_poly.pdbx_strand_id
1 'polypeptide(L)'
;MIEAHLDIAAGKWTEDRSQVEIGGWAFAERGHIVVVQVFGNGVPLGFIPYGFSRVDVSEFFGSRCPSAQVGFHGLLRLPDSVAKAKATPLEVKVVFTSSELEKRELAATVSLPVGDTGTKPPAPPAPEPGIKESADTGTPPPGTSFPKLAAPNFFILGAAKCGTTSLYYALKQHPEIHLSAVKEPSFFSTGFQVVRNPIEYCNLFPEQAGKKRYGEASHVYFSSPETAPVLRQLFPDAKFLLIVRNPVHRAHSLYQHMRRAGDEFLPTFELALAEEDHRFADPGFRARCPQYFWNYMYCRTSMYDVQLCNYLEHFPREQFLVLTLGEWRSDPVRWQAEIFRFLEVDPSVQVSTEPQNQAAAPSTLREETRSVLENHFTGMRERLEGLVGRRLEHWEV
;
A
#
# COMPACT_ATOMS: atom_id res chain seq x y z
N MET A 1 30.51 4.29 -16.16
CA MET A 1 30.36 5.77 -16.26
C MET A 1 28.88 6.09 -16.46
N ILE A 2 28.33 6.99 -15.65
CA ILE A 2 26.97 7.54 -15.85
C ILE A 2 27.06 8.78 -16.73
N GLU A 3 26.23 8.87 -17.77
CA GLU A 3 25.94 10.08 -18.54
C GLU A 3 24.58 10.64 -18.12
N ALA A 4 24.46 11.96 -17.97
CA ALA A 4 23.21 12.58 -17.51
C ALA A 4 23.11 14.05 -17.93
N HIS A 5 21.87 14.51 -18.11
CA HIS A 5 21.53 15.89 -18.40
C HIS A 5 20.18 16.28 -17.79
N LEU A 6 20.03 17.55 -17.41
CA LEU A 6 18.77 18.13 -16.95
C LEU A 6 18.14 18.93 -18.10
N ASP A 7 17.00 18.49 -18.62
CA ASP A 7 16.21 19.27 -19.57
C ASP A 7 15.40 20.36 -18.84
N ILE A 8 14.97 20.05 -17.62
CA ILE A 8 14.10 20.90 -16.80
C ILE A 8 14.66 20.96 -15.38
N ALA A 9 14.86 22.19 -14.90
CA ALA A 9 15.05 22.50 -13.49
C ALA A 9 14.36 23.84 -13.19
N ALA A 10 13.11 23.78 -12.73
CA ALA A 10 12.25 24.96 -12.61
C ALA A 10 11.46 24.97 -11.30
N GLY A 11 11.30 26.16 -10.72
CA GLY A 11 10.45 26.39 -9.56
C GLY A 11 9.01 26.56 -10.01
N LYS A 12 8.08 25.85 -9.37
CA LYS A 12 6.64 25.97 -9.62
C LYS A 12 5.90 26.43 -8.38
N TRP A 13 4.86 27.24 -8.59
CA TRP A 13 3.91 27.65 -7.56
C TRP A 13 2.51 27.18 -7.94
N THR A 14 1.83 26.53 -7.00
CA THR A 14 0.44 26.13 -7.15
C THR A 14 -0.28 26.44 -5.84
N GLU A 15 -1.22 27.38 -5.89
CA GLU A 15 -2.24 27.86 -4.93
C GLU A 15 -1.95 27.91 -3.42
N ASP A 16 -1.00 27.15 -2.86
CA ASP A 16 -0.51 27.19 -1.47
C ASP A 16 0.88 26.53 -1.26
N ARG A 17 1.59 26.06 -2.32
CA ARG A 17 2.79 25.21 -2.17
C ARG A 17 3.90 25.55 -3.17
N SER A 18 5.14 25.64 -2.67
CA SER A 18 6.35 25.76 -3.50
C SER A 18 6.87 24.38 -3.89
N GLN A 19 7.13 24.17 -5.17
CA GLN A 19 7.61 22.91 -5.74
C GLN A 19 8.78 23.15 -6.69
N VAL A 20 9.55 22.09 -6.95
CA VAL A 20 10.58 22.07 -7.99
C VAL A 20 10.24 20.96 -8.98
N GLU A 21 10.20 21.30 -10.25
CA GLU A 21 10.11 20.36 -11.36
C GLU A 21 11.52 20.03 -11.85
N ILE A 22 11.84 18.74 -11.88
CA ILE A 22 13.10 18.21 -12.37
C ILE A 22 12.80 17.16 -13.44
N GLY A 23 13.43 17.31 -14.60
CA GLY A 23 13.29 16.38 -15.71
C GLY A 23 14.54 16.35 -16.58
N GLY A 24 14.76 15.23 -17.25
CA GLY A 24 15.97 15.03 -18.04
C GLY A 24 16.16 13.59 -18.46
N TRP A 25 17.42 13.24 -18.72
CA TRP A 25 17.82 11.87 -19.05
C TRP A 25 19.13 11.51 -18.35
N ALA A 26 19.29 10.23 -18.04
CA ALA A 26 20.51 9.67 -17.51
C ALA A 26 20.65 8.20 -17.92
N PHE A 27 21.84 7.72 -18.19
CA PHE A 27 22.10 6.29 -18.39
C PHE A 27 23.50 5.92 -17.89
N ALA A 28 23.70 4.66 -17.54
CA ALA A 28 25.02 4.12 -17.24
C ALA A 28 25.49 3.31 -18.46
N GLU A 29 26.75 3.50 -18.88
CA GLU A 29 27.33 2.70 -19.96
C GLU A 29 27.44 1.20 -19.59
N ARG A 30 27.44 0.90 -18.29
CA ARG A 30 27.36 -0.45 -17.73
C ARG A 30 26.25 -0.47 -16.68
N GLY A 31 25.29 -1.38 -16.83
CA GLY A 31 24.13 -1.48 -15.94
C GLY A 31 23.00 -0.51 -16.31
N HIS A 32 22.24 -0.07 -15.32
CA HIS A 32 21.13 0.90 -15.48
C HIS A 32 21.03 1.83 -14.26
N ILE A 33 20.36 2.97 -14.42
CA ILE A 33 20.09 3.87 -13.29
C ILE A 33 19.00 3.25 -12.42
N VAL A 34 19.26 3.16 -11.11
CA VAL A 34 18.35 2.58 -10.12
C VAL A 34 17.71 3.65 -9.24
N VAL A 35 18.40 4.78 -9.03
CA VAL A 35 17.94 5.84 -8.13
C VAL A 35 18.24 7.20 -8.77
N VAL A 36 17.23 8.08 -8.74
CA VAL A 36 17.39 9.52 -9.02
C VAL A 36 16.86 10.29 -7.81
N GLN A 37 17.77 10.85 -7.03
CA GLN A 37 17.46 11.56 -5.79
C GLN A 37 17.71 13.06 -5.95
N VAL A 38 16.82 13.90 -5.44
CA VAL A 38 16.92 15.35 -5.55
C VAL A 38 17.08 15.98 -4.17
N PHE A 39 17.94 16.98 -4.09
CA PHE A 39 18.21 17.78 -2.90
C PHE A 39 18.01 19.27 -3.22
N GLY A 40 17.55 20.05 -2.24
CA GLY A 40 17.45 21.50 -2.31
C GLY A 40 18.20 22.12 -1.15
N ASN A 41 19.21 22.95 -1.41
CA ASN A 41 20.14 23.50 -0.42
C ASN A 41 20.71 22.42 0.53
N GLY A 42 21.06 21.26 -0.01
CA GLY A 42 21.55 20.11 0.75
C GLY A 42 20.49 19.27 1.48
N VAL A 43 19.22 19.70 1.49
CA VAL A 43 18.11 18.96 2.11
C VAL A 43 17.50 17.97 1.11
N PRO A 44 17.33 16.67 1.44
CA PRO A 44 16.67 15.72 0.55
C PRO A 44 15.22 16.15 0.27
N LEU A 45 14.86 16.33 -1.00
CA LEU A 45 13.50 16.66 -1.43
C LEU A 45 12.68 15.41 -1.80
N GLY A 46 13.35 14.36 -2.26
CA GLY A 46 12.73 13.08 -2.60
C GLY A 46 13.39 12.38 -3.76
N PHE A 47 12.72 11.35 -4.26
CA PHE A 47 13.14 10.57 -5.44
C PHE A 47 12.20 10.87 -6.60
N ILE A 48 12.73 10.85 -7.82
CA ILE A 48 11.93 11.03 -9.04
C ILE A 48 11.86 9.75 -9.85
N PRO A 49 10.71 9.43 -10.45
CA PRO A 49 10.57 8.28 -11.35
C PRO A 49 11.57 8.36 -12.52
N TYR A 50 12.12 7.21 -12.87
CA TYR A 50 13.08 7.00 -13.94
C TYR A 50 12.60 5.86 -14.85
N GLY A 51 12.99 5.88 -16.12
CA GLY A 51 12.61 4.90 -17.12
C GLY A 51 11.54 5.40 -18.09
N PHE A 52 11.45 6.72 -18.30
CA PHE A 52 10.65 7.27 -19.39
C PHE A 52 11.39 7.15 -20.72
N SER A 53 10.65 6.99 -21.81
CA SER A 53 11.23 6.79 -23.15
C SER A 53 11.87 8.08 -23.69
N ARG A 54 13.12 7.97 -24.15
CA ARG A 54 13.98 8.99 -24.74
C ARG A 54 14.77 8.40 -25.91
N VAL A 55 14.04 8.16 -27.00
CA VAL A 55 14.59 7.56 -28.23
C VAL A 55 15.67 8.46 -28.83
N ASP A 56 15.46 9.78 -28.78
CA ASP A 56 16.41 10.81 -29.20
C ASP A 56 17.78 10.65 -28.53
N VAL A 57 17.80 10.34 -27.23
CA VAL A 57 19.05 10.11 -26.47
C VAL A 57 19.69 8.79 -26.90
N SER A 58 18.91 7.72 -27.05
CA SER A 58 19.45 6.42 -27.49
C SER A 58 20.03 6.47 -28.91
N GLU A 59 19.40 7.21 -29.83
CA GLU A 59 19.90 7.41 -31.19
C GLU A 59 21.18 8.24 -31.22
N PHE A 60 21.24 9.31 -30.42
CA PHE A 60 22.41 10.18 -30.34
C PHE A 60 23.65 9.47 -29.78
N PHE A 61 23.50 8.70 -28.71
CA PHE A 61 24.61 7.98 -28.06
C PHE A 61 24.87 6.59 -28.65
N GLY A 62 23.97 6.09 -29.51
CA GLY A 62 24.11 4.80 -30.19
C GLY A 62 24.41 3.66 -29.23
N SER A 63 25.44 2.87 -29.54
CA SER A 63 25.82 1.69 -28.77
C SER A 63 26.26 1.97 -27.32
N ARG A 64 26.50 3.24 -26.93
CA ARG A 64 26.83 3.61 -25.55
C ARG A 64 25.59 3.67 -24.65
N CYS A 65 24.40 3.88 -25.22
CA CYS A 65 23.15 3.94 -24.50
C CYS A 65 22.36 2.63 -24.71
N PRO A 66 22.30 1.73 -23.71
CA PRO A 66 21.78 0.38 -23.91
C PRO A 66 20.25 0.33 -24.04
N SER A 67 19.53 1.43 -23.81
CA SER A 67 18.07 1.47 -23.78
C SER A 67 17.53 2.85 -24.12
N ALA A 68 16.32 2.91 -24.69
CA ALA A 68 15.58 4.16 -24.82
C ALA A 68 14.90 4.58 -23.49
N GLN A 69 14.81 3.72 -22.48
CA GLN A 69 14.16 4.02 -21.20
C GLN A 69 15.12 4.72 -20.24
N VAL A 70 15.53 5.93 -20.60
CA VAL A 70 16.59 6.70 -19.91
C VAL A 70 16.14 8.06 -19.41
N GLY A 71 14.86 8.39 -19.56
CA GLY A 71 14.27 9.63 -19.08
C GLY A 71 13.86 9.56 -17.61
N PHE A 72 13.88 10.72 -16.94
CA PHE A 72 13.28 10.94 -15.62
C PHE A 72 12.48 12.24 -15.63
N HIS A 73 11.43 12.29 -14.81
CA HIS A 73 10.64 13.50 -14.61
C HIS A 73 9.88 13.42 -13.29
N GLY A 74 9.86 14.50 -12.52
CA GLY A 74 9.11 14.56 -11.28
C GLY A 74 8.95 15.97 -10.74
N LEU A 75 7.89 16.15 -9.94
CA LEU A 75 7.55 17.37 -9.24
C LEU A 75 7.69 17.12 -7.74
N LEU A 76 8.61 17.83 -7.08
CA LEU A 76 8.95 17.63 -5.68
C LEU A 76 8.52 18.83 -4.84
N ARG A 77 7.88 18.55 -3.71
CA ARG A 77 7.48 19.58 -2.76
C ARG A 77 8.68 20.10 -1.98
N LEU A 78 8.79 21.42 -1.87
CA LEU A 78 9.77 22.04 -0.98
C LEU A 78 9.26 22.02 0.46
N PRO A 79 10.05 21.52 1.42
CA PRO A 79 9.77 21.69 2.84
C PRO A 79 9.69 23.17 3.20
N ASP A 80 8.89 23.50 4.21
CA ASP A 80 8.77 24.86 4.73
C ASP A 80 10.13 25.47 5.11
N SER A 81 11.07 24.67 5.61
CA SER A 81 12.43 25.12 5.95
C SER A 81 13.22 25.62 4.74
N VAL A 82 12.96 25.06 3.56
CA VAL A 82 13.60 25.43 2.29
C VAL A 82 12.80 26.52 1.58
N ALA A 83 11.46 26.48 1.66
CA ALA A 83 10.56 27.47 1.04
C ALA A 83 10.51 28.81 1.79
N LYS A 84 10.66 28.82 3.13
CA LYS A 84 10.68 30.06 3.96
C LYS A 84 12.04 30.75 3.98
N ALA A 85 13.10 30.09 3.52
CA ALA A 85 14.37 30.75 3.26
C ALA A 85 14.15 31.72 2.09
N LYS A 86 13.79 32.98 2.40
CA LYS A 86 13.46 34.06 1.45
C LYS A 86 14.59 34.43 0.45
N ALA A 87 15.65 33.64 0.36
CA ALA A 87 16.78 33.86 -0.52
C ALA A 87 16.62 32.97 -1.77
N THR A 88 16.11 33.54 -2.85
CA THR A 88 16.39 33.04 -4.19
C THR A 88 17.84 33.34 -4.56
N PRO A 89 18.59 32.38 -5.13
CA PRO A 89 18.10 31.15 -5.75
C PRO A 89 18.31 29.85 -4.94
N LEU A 90 17.46 28.85 -5.18
CA LEU A 90 17.55 27.50 -4.59
C LEU A 90 18.59 26.67 -5.36
N GLU A 91 19.59 26.13 -4.66
CA GLU A 91 20.52 25.16 -5.26
C GLU A 91 19.87 23.78 -5.26
N VAL A 92 19.65 23.22 -6.45
CA VAL A 92 19.12 21.88 -6.63
C VAL A 92 20.23 20.95 -7.06
N LYS A 93 20.41 19.86 -6.31
CA LYS A 93 21.33 18.79 -6.67
C LYS A 93 20.56 17.51 -6.99
N VAL A 94 20.86 16.91 -8.14
CA VAL A 94 20.30 15.63 -8.57
C VAL A 94 21.41 14.59 -8.56
N VAL A 95 21.20 13.51 -7.82
CA VAL A 95 22.15 12.40 -7.65
C VAL A 95 21.59 11.17 -8.33
N PHE A 96 22.31 10.68 -9.33
CA PHE A 96 22.03 9.45 -10.05
C PHE A 96 22.88 8.33 -9.46
N THR A 97 22.27 7.18 -9.17
CA THR A 97 23.00 5.97 -8.77
C THR A 97 22.67 4.84 -9.73
N SER A 98 23.70 4.13 -10.21
CA SER A 98 23.56 2.97 -11.10
C SER A 98 23.48 1.65 -10.31
N SER A 99 23.09 0.57 -10.99
CA SER A 99 23.13 -0.79 -10.47
C SER A 99 24.53 -1.25 -10.05
N GLU A 100 25.58 -0.67 -10.64
CA GLU A 100 26.97 -0.90 -10.29
C GLU A 100 27.47 0.02 -9.16
N LEU A 101 26.56 0.71 -8.47
CA LEU A 101 26.82 1.65 -7.39
C LEU A 101 27.65 2.88 -7.77
N GLU A 102 27.90 3.11 -9.07
CA GLU A 102 28.46 4.38 -9.55
C GLU A 102 27.47 5.52 -9.28
N LYS A 103 27.99 6.70 -8.95
CA LYS A 103 27.21 7.91 -8.71
C LYS A 103 27.63 9.04 -9.65
N ARG A 104 26.66 9.82 -10.10
CA ARG A 104 26.90 11.10 -10.79
C ARG A 104 25.98 12.15 -10.20
N GLU A 105 26.51 13.36 -10.03
CA GLU A 105 25.76 14.49 -9.51
C GLU A 105 25.65 15.56 -10.59
N LEU A 106 24.47 16.16 -10.70
CA LEU A 106 24.24 17.39 -11.46
C LEU A 106 23.69 18.45 -10.51
N ALA A 107 24.12 19.69 -10.67
CA ALA A 107 23.61 20.82 -9.92
C ALA A 107 22.94 21.82 -10.87
N ALA A 108 21.85 22.42 -10.42
CA ALA A 108 21.14 23.49 -11.11
C ALA A 108 20.66 24.51 -10.10
N THR A 109 20.58 25.76 -10.53
CA THR A 109 20.11 26.87 -9.71
C THR A 109 18.70 27.23 -10.15
N VAL A 110 17.75 27.14 -9.22
CA VAL A 110 16.32 27.32 -9.51
C VAL A 110 15.79 28.56 -8.81
N SER A 111 15.18 29.45 -9.60
CA SER A 111 14.43 30.59 -9.07
C SER A 111 13.03 30.15 -8.64
N LEU A 112 12.65 30.47 -7.41
CA LEU A 112 11.29 30.25 -6.93
C LEU A 112 10.44 31.49 -7.22
N PRO A 113 9.25 31.33 -7.82
CA PRO A 113 8.30 32.44 -7.96
C PRO A 113 7.88 32.99 -6.59
N VAL A 114 7.90 34.32 -6.45
CA VAL A 114 7.46 35.02 -5.23
C VAL A 114 5.93 34.99 -5.17
N GLY A 115 5.37 34.20 -4.25
CA GLY A 115 3.91 34.19 -3.99
C GLY A 115 3.48 35.39 -3.16
N ASP A 116 2.51 36.16 -3.65
CA ASP A 116 1.88 37.28 -2.95
C ASP A 116 1.13 36.77 -1.71
N THR A 117 1.45 37.31 -0.54
CA THR A 117 1.01 36.78 0.76
C THR A 117 -0.37 37.33 1.13
N GLY A 118 -1.39 36.47 1.17
CA GLY A 118 -2.74 36.90 1.54
C GLY A 118 -3.61 35.80 2.15
N THR A 119 -3.22 35.27 3.31
CA THR A 119 -4.07 34.92 4.49
C THR A 119 -3.39 33.85 5.34
N LYS A 120 -3.41 34.05 6.66
CA LYS A 120 -2.66 33.28 7.66
C LYS A 120 -3.46 32.04 8.08
N PRO A 121 -2.94 30.81 7.93
CA PRO A 121 -3.56 29.62 8.53
C PRO A 121 -3.41 29.63 10.05
N PRO A 122 -4.33 29.00 10.81
CA PRO A 122 -4.24 28.95 12.27
C PRO A 122 -2.99 28.21 12.74
N ALA A 123 -2.43 28.67 13.85
CA ALA A 123 -1.17 28.17 14.40
C ALA A 123 -1.28 26.68 14.80
N PRO A 124 -0.27 25.85 14.46
CA PRO A 124 -0.21 24.48 14.95
C PRO A 124 0.03 24.46 16.48
N PRO A 125 -0.41 23.41 17.18
CA PRO A 125 -0.16 23.25 18.62
C PRO A 125 1.34 23.19 18.89
N ALA A 126 1.73 23.72 20.05
CA ALA A 126 3.12 23.85 20.46
C ALA A 126 3.84 22.48 20.47
N PRO A 127 5.07 22.38 19.94
CA PRO A 127 5.86 21.17 20.05
C PRO A 127 6.24 20.93 21.52
N GLU A 128 6.17 19.67 21.94
CA GLU A 128 6.76 19.21 23.20
C GLU A 128 8.25 19.59 23.27
N PRO A 129 8.79 19.87 24.47
CA PRO A 129 10.16 20.36 24.62
C PRO A 129 11.17 19.37 24.00
N GLY A 130 11.95 19.90 23.07
CA GLY A 130 12.76 19.14 22.13
C GLY A 130 13.84 18.26 22.75
N ILE A 131 14.05 17.11 22.10
CA ILE A 131 15.32 16.41 22.12
C ILE A 131 16.33 17.34 21.43
N LYS A 132 17.36 17.77 22.16
CA LYS A 132 18.51 18.44 21.58
C LYS A 132 19.23 17.44 20.66
N GLU A 133 19.03 17.56 19.35
CA GLU A 133 19.90 16.91 18.36
C GLU A 133 21.28 17.58 18.43
N SER A 134 22.21 16.92 19.11
CA SER A 134 23.64 17.14 18.88
C SER A 134 23.96 16.64 17.47
N ALA A 135 24.41 17.56 16.61
CA ALA A 135 25.01 17.22 15.33
C ALA A 135 26.34 16.50 15.58
N ASP A 136 26.28 15.18 15.76
CA ASP A 136 27.44 14.32 15.62
C ASP A 136 27.44 13.77 14.20
N THR A 137 28.35 14.27 13.37
CA THR A 137 28.62 13.79 12.00
C THR A 137 29.54 12.59 12.02
N GLY A 138 29.40 11.74 13.04
CA GLY A 138 30.15 10.50 13.17
C GLY A 138 29.83 9.57 12.01
N THR A 139 30.88 9.15 11.29
CA THR A 139 30.89 7.87 10.58
C THR A 139 30.18 6.84 11.46
N PRO A 140 29.15 6.14 10.98
CA PRO A 140 28.42 5.20 11.83
C PRO A 140 29.44 4.20 12.41
N PRO A 141 29.40 3.91 13.72
CA PRO A 141 30.48 3.22 14.39
C PRO A 141 30.79 1.89 13.68
N PRO A 142 32.07 1.48 13.61
CA PRO A 142 32.44 0.18 13.07
C PRO A 142 31.63 -0.90 13.81
N GLY A 143 30.76 -1.61 13.09
CA GLY A 143 29.81 -2.56 13.68
C GLY A 143 28.33 -2.19 13.57
N THR A 144 27.99 -1.08 12.91
CA THR A 144 26.60 -0.79 12.48
C THR A 144 26.21 -1.71 11.32
N SER A 145 25.78 -2.94 11.65
CA SER A 145 25.11 -3.79 10.68
C SER A 145 23.70 -3.24 10.44
N PHE A 146 23.39 -2.81 9.22
CA PHE A 146 22.00 -2.64 8.82
C PHE A 146 21.27 -3.98 9.05
N PRO A 147 20.06 -3.97 9.64
CA PRO A 147 19.32 -5.21 9.84
C PRO A 147 19.10 -5.85 8.48
N LYS A 148 19.46 -7.13 8.35
CA LYS A 148 19.10 -7.90 7.17
C LYS A 148 17.58 -7.90 7.07
N LEU A 149 17.03 -7.70 5.88
CA LEU A 149 15.59 -7.63 5.67
C LEU A 149 15.11 -8.99 5.14
N ALA A 150 13.94 -9.40 5.61
CA ALA A 150 13.22 -10.56 5.09
C ALA A 150 12.17 -10.11 4.07
N ALA A 151 11.94 -10.90 3.04
CA ALA A 151 10.79 -10.70 2.16
C ALA A 151 9.52 -11.21 2.85
N PRO A 152 8.37 -10.51 2.71
CA PRO A 152 7.09 -11.08 3.12
C PRO A 152 6.84 -12.37 2.33
N ASN A 153 6.38 -13.39 3.05
CA ASN A 153 6.10 -14.72 2.52
C ASN A 153 4.69 -15.20 2.85
N PHE A 154 3.87 -14.36 3.48
CA PHE A 154 2.42 -14.56 3.53
C PHE A 154 1.65 -13.24 3.60
N PHE A 155 0.40 -13.25 3.14
CA PHE A 155 -0.48 -12.08 3.13
C PHE A 155 -1.87 -12.45 3.67
N ILE A 156 -2.38 -11.64 4.60
CA ILE A 156 -3.78 -11.69 5.02
C ILE A 156 -4.55 -10.79 4.06
N LEU A 157 -5.10 -11.39 3.00
CA LEU A 157 -5.65 -10.68 1.85
C LEU A 157 -6.96 -9.98 2.14
N GLY A 158 -7.73 -10.42 3.14
CA GLY A 158 -9.07 -9.92 3.31
C GLY A 158 -10.03 -10.92 3.94
N ALA A 159 -11.33 -10.70 3.81
CA ALA A 159 -11.94 -9.49 3.23
C ALA A 159 -12.17 -8.39 4.27
N ALA A 160 -12.32 -7.15 3.81
CA ALA A 160 -12.66 -6.03 4.71
C ALA A 160 -13.93 -6.37 5.50
N LYS A 161 -13.92 -6.07 6.81
CA LYS A 161 -15.02 -6.36 7.76
C LYS A 161 -15.26 -7.84 8.07
N CYS A 162 -14.34 -8.73 7.71
CA CYS A 162 -14.40 -10.16 8.05
C CYS A 162 -13.54 -10.56 9.25
N GLY A 163 -13.03 -9.60 10.04
CA GLY A 163 -12.22 -9.92 11.24
C GLY A 163 -10.72 -9.99 11.00
N THR A 164 -10.22 -9.51 9.84
CA THR A 164 -8.78 -9.43 9.51
C THR A 164 -7.94 -8.76 10.60
N THR A 165 -8.47 -7.74 11.29
CA THR A 165 -7.78 -7.09 12.40
C THR A 165 -7.60 -8.01 13.61
N SER A 166 -8.65 -8.76 13.98
CA SER A 166 -8.55 -9.72 15.09
C SER A 166 -7.55 -10.83 14.74
N LEU A 167 -7.61 -11.34 13.50
CA LEU A 167 -6.66 -12.32 13.01
C LEU A 167 -5.21 -11.79 13.00
N TYR A 168 -5.00 -10.56 12.53
CA TYR A 168 -3.68 -9.91 12.56
C TYR A 168 -3.10 -9.88 13.98
N TYR A 169 -3.87 -9.44 14.99
CA TYR A 169 -3.38 -9.37 16.37
C TYR A 169 -3.21 -10.75 17.02
N ALA A 170 -4.01 -11.74 16.66
CA ALA A 170 -3.80 -13.13 17.07
C ALA A 170 -2.46 -13.65 16.54
N LEU A 171 -2.24 -13.60 15.23
CA LEU A 171 -1.03 -14.13 14.60
C LEU A 171 0.25 -13.38 15.01
N LYS A 172 0.15 -12.08 15.32
CA LYS A 172 1.28 -11.25 15.79
C LYS A 172 1.87 -11.74 17.11
N GLN A 173 1.11 -12.48 17.91
CA GLN A 173 1.57 -13.06 19.18
C GLN A 173 2.44 -14.32 18.99
N HIS A 174 2.39 -14.97 17.83
CA HIS A 174 3.11 -16.21 17.60
C HIS A 174 4.64 -15.97 17.53
N PRO A 175 5.46 -16.74 18.27
CA PRO A 175 6.90 -16.48 18.37
C PRO A 175 7.62 -16.59 17.02
N GLU A 176 7.13 -17.43 16.11
CA GLU A 176 7.73 -17.64 14.79
C GLU A 176 7.14 -16.77 13.66
N ILE A 177 6.16 -15.91 13.97
CA ILE A 177 5.54 -15.01 12.99
C ILE A 177 5.97 -13.57 13.27
N HIS A 178 6.34 -12.86 12.22
CA HIS A 178 6.49 -11.41 12.21
C HIS A 178 5.44 -10.81 11.28
N LEU A 179 4.65 -9.88 11.81
CA LEU A 179 3.70 -9.10 11.02
C LEU A 179 4.15 -7.64 10.94
N SER A 180 3.93 -7.01 9.79
CA SER A 180 4.26 -5.61 9.54
C SER A 180 3.75 -4.73 10.69
N ALA A 181 4.62 -3.87 11.24
CA ALA A 181 4.26 -3.01 12.37
C ALA A 181 3.14 -2.02 11.99
N VAL A 182 3.22 -1.49 10.77
CA VAL A 182 2.12 -0.78 10.11
C VAL A 182 1.12 -1.82 9.62
N LYS A 183 -0.09 -1.82 10.19
CA LYS A 183 -1.19 -2.62 9.68
C LYS A 183 -1.75 -1.94 8.42
N GLU A 184 -2.11 -2.76 7.42
CA GLU A 184 -2.58 -2.32 6.10
C GLU A 184 -1.62 -1.38 5.35
N PRO A 185 -0.32 -1.73 5.15
CA PRO A 185 0.63 -0.92 4.35
C PRO A 185 0.07 -0.55 2.97
N SER A 186 -0.67 -1.49 2.37
CA SER A 186 -1.39 -1.31 1.11
C SER A 186 -0.47 -0.94 -0.05
N PHE A 187 0.80 -1.30 0.07
CA PHE A 187 1.88 -0.94 -0.86
C PHE A 187 1.63 -1.45 -2.28
N PHE A 188 1.05 -2.65 -2.44
CA PHE A 188 0.75 -3.22 -3.76
C PHE A 188 -0.63 -2.84 -4.33
N SER A 189 -1.32 -1.88 -3.72
CA SER A 189 -2.61 -1.39 -4.19
C SER A 189 -2.44 -0.06 -4.91
N THR A 190 -2.73 -0.03 -6.20
CA THR A 190 -2.67 1.22 -6.98
C THR A 190 -3.78 2.17 -6.52
N GLY A 191 -3.46 3.45 -6.31
CA GLY A 191 -4.43 4.47 -5.89
C GLY A 191 -4.72 4.55 -4.39
N PHE A 192 -4.24 3.59 -3.58
CA PHE A 192 -4.35 3.68 -2.11
C PHE A 192 -3.19 2.96 -1.42
N GLN A 193 -2.19 3.73 -0.99
CA GLN A 193 -0.98 3.26 -0.32
C GLN A 193 -0.79 4.04 0.98
N VAL A 194 -0.72 3.33 2.12
CA VAL A 194 -0.36 3.91 3.41
C VAL A 194 1.15 4.07 3.49
N VAL A 195 1.88 3.00 3.11
CA VAL A 195 3.31 3.03 2.87
C VAL A 195 3.53 3.13 1.38
N ARG A 196 4.23 4.17 0.94
CA ARG A 196 4.48 4.45 -0.48
C ARG A 196 5.93 4.22 -0.89
N ASN A 197 6.84 4.38 0.07
CA ASN A 197 8.26 4.24 -0.20
C ASN A 197 8.66 2.75 -0.14
N PRO A 198 9.32 2.20 -1.18
CA PRO A 198 9.75 0.81 -1.18
C PRO A 198 10.72 0.46 -0.03
N ILE A 199 11.60 1.39 0.35
CA ILE A 199 12.53 1.20 1.48
C ILE A 199 11.74 1.14 2.79
N GLU A 200 10.76 2.03 2.99
CA GLU A 200 9.88 1.97 4.16
C GLU A 200 9.09 0.66 4.21
N TYR A 201 8.60 0.19 3.06
CA TYR A 201 7.90 -1.10 2.97
C TYR A 201 8.81 -2.27 3.36
N CYS A 202 10.02 -2.35 2.80
CA CYS A 202 10.97 -3.40 3.15
C CYS A 202 11.39 -3.33 4.63
N ASN A 203 11.52 -2.13 5.19
CA ASN A 203 11.83 -1.92 6.61
C ASN A 203 10.72 -2.38 7.56
N LEU A 204 9.54 -2.73 7.07
CA LEU A 204 8.51 -3.39 7.88
C LEU A 204 8.88 -4.83 8.26
N PHE A 205 9.89 -5.42 7.61
CA PHE A 205 10.26 -6.82 7.73
C PHE A 205 11.74 -7.02 8.09
N PRO A 206 12.22 -6.48 9.23
CA PRO A 206 13.57 -6.76 9.69
C PRO A 206 13.69 -8.25 10.06
N GLU A 207 14.72 -8.92 9.52
CA GLU A 207 15.00 -10.32 9.82
C GLU A 207 15.34 -10.47 11.30
N GLN A 208 14.66 -11.41 11.95
CA GLN A 208 14.75 -11.66 13.38
C GLN A 208 14.96 -13.15 13.63
N ALA A 209 15.84 -13.46 14.58
CA ALA A 209 16.06 -14.83 15.01
C ALA A 209 14.75 -15.46 15.52
N GLY A 210 14.50 -16.71 15.12
CA GLY A 210 13.29 -17.46 15.48
C GLY A 210 12.05 -17.14 14.65
N LYS A 211 12.06 -16.10 13.80
CA LYS A 211 10.96 -15.81 12.88
C LYS A 211 11.08 -16.64 11.60
N LYS A 212 10.04 -17.41 11.29
CA LYS A 212 9.91 -18.24 10.06
C LYS A 212 9.04 -17.57 9.01
N ARG A 213 8.03 -16.81 9.43
CA ARG A 213 7.04 -16.19 8.54
C ARG A 213 6.98 -14.69 8.73
N TYR A 214 6.94 -13.98 7.61
CA TYR A 214 6.88 -12.52 7.53
C TYR A 214 5.68 -12.15 6.70
N GLY A 215 4.77 -11.34 7.21
CA GLY A 215 3.56 -11.02 6.46
C GLY A 215 2.93 -9.69 6.79
N GLU A 216 1.97 -9.30 5.98
CA GLU A 216 1.15 -8.11 6.18
C GLU A 216 -0.34 -8.45 6.03
N ALA A 217 -1.18 -7.52 6.49
CA ALA A 217 -2.63 -7.63 6.37
C ALA A 217 -3.16 -6.40 5.65
N SER A 218 -3.36 -6.50 4.34
CA SER A 218 -3.90 -5.42 3.49
C SER A 218 -5.11 -5.93 2.75
N HIS A 219 -6.29 -5.73 3.35
CA HIS A 219 -7.54 -6.25 2.82
C HIS A 219 -7.87 -5.75 1.40
N VAL A 220 -7.28 -4.61 1.03
CA VAL A 220 -7.44 -3.96 -0.28
C VAL A 220 -6.88 -4.82 -1.41
N TYR A 221 -5.87 -5.64 -1.15
CA TYR A 221 -5.22 -6.50 -2.14
C TYR A 221 -6.18 -7.53 -2.73
N PHE A 222 -7.13 -8.04 -1.94
CA PHE A 222 -8.12 -8.98 -2.46
C PHE A 222 -9.09 -8.33 -3.44
N SER A 223 -9.44 -7.06 -3.20
CA SER A 223 -10.42 -6.33 -4.01
C SER A 223 -9.84 -5.68 -5.26
N SER A 224 -8.53 -5.37 -5.29
CA SER A 224 -7.88 -4.80 -6.48
C SER A 224 -7.48 -5.94 -7.43
N PRO A 225 -8.04 -6.00 -8.66
CA PRO A 225 -7.67 -7.03 -9.64
C PRO A 225 -6.18 -7.02 -9.98
N GLU A 226 -5.55 -5.83 -9.98
CA GLU A 226 -4.17 -5.61 -10.40
C GLU A 226 -3.14 -6.13 -9.38
N THR A 227 -3.55 -6.39 -8.14
CA THR A 227 -2.61 -6.80 -7.09
C THR A 227 -2.13 -8.25 -7.25
N ALA A 228 -2.99 -9.17 -7.69
CA ALA A 228 -2.62 -10.58 -7.84
C ALA A 228 -1.43 -10.81 -8.81
N PRO A 229 -1.41 -10.25 -10.04
CA PRO A 229 -0.26 -10.42 -10.93
C PRO A 229 1.02 -9.78 -10.39
N VAL A 230 0.92 -8.64 -9.68
CA VAL A 230 2.07 -7.99 -9.03
C VAL A 230 2.66 -8.88 -7.93
N LEU A 231 1.80 -9.40 -7.04
CA LEU A 231 2.24 -10.31 -5.99
C LEU A 231 2.85 -11.59 -6.57
N ARG A 232 2.33 -12.10 -7.70
CA ARG A 232 2.89 -13.30 -8.34
C ARG A 232 4.30 -13.08 -8.85
N GLN A 233 4.59 -11.91 -9.41
CA GLN A 233 5.93 -11.57 -9.88
C GLN A 233 6.94 -11.42 -8.73
N LEU A 234 6.50 -10.86 -7.60
CA LEU A 234 7.39 -10.53 -6.49
C LEU A 234 7.53 -11.64 -5.45
N PHE A 235 6.45 -12.37 -5.17
CA PHE A 235 6.37 -13.37 -4.12
C PHE A 235 5.66 -14.65 -4.63
N PRO A 236 6.26 -15.35 -5.61
CA PRO A 236 5.63 -16.50 -6.25
C PRO A 236 5.22 -17.61 -5.28
N ASP A 237 5.95 -17.76 -4.17
CA ASP A 237 5.75 -18.82 -3.16
C ASP A 237 4.98 -18.33 -1.91
N ALA A 238 4.40 -17.12 -1.95
CA ALA A 238 3.70 -16.56 -0.80
C ALA A 238 2.43 -17.32 -0.45
N LYS A 239 2.13 -17.43 0.85
CA LYS A 239 0.86 -18.00 1.32
C LYS A 239 -0.20 -16.92 1.53
N PHE A 240 -1.45 -17.25 1.29
CA PHE A 240 -2.57 -16.31 1.38
C PHE A 240 -3.60 -16.79 2.39
N LEU A 241 -3.85 -15.96 3.40
CA LEU A 241 -4.93 -16.16 4.36
C LEU A 241 -6.11 -15.28 3.96
N LEU A 242 -7.28 -15.90 3.82
CA LEU A 242 -8.52 -15.20 3.50
C LEU A 242 -9.61 -15.57 4.51
N ILE A 243 -10.06 -14.58 5.28
CA ILE A 243 -11.19 -14.72 6.18
C ILE A 243 -12.42 -14.04 5.55
N VAL A 244 -13.50 -14.80 5.35
CA VAL A 244 -14.75 -14.32 4.74
C VAL A 244 -15.91 -14.43 5.72
N ARG A 245 -17.07 -13.86 5.39
CA ARG A 245 -18.32 -14.03 6.17
C ARG A 245 -19.51 -13.91 5.22
N ASN A 246 -20.75 -14.04 5.70
CA ASN A 246 -21.91 -13.78 4.86
C ASN A 246 -21.76 -12.43 4.10
N PRO A 247 -21.83 -12.43 2.74
CA PRO A 247 -21.55 -11.27 1.90
C PRO A 247 -22.54 -10.13 2.14
N VAL A 248 -23.80 -10.44 2.43
CA VAL A 248 -24.86 -9.47 2.77
C VAL A 248 -24.46 -8.70 4.03
N HIS A 249 -24.07 -9.45 5.06
CA HIS A 249 -23.66 -8.85 6.33
C HIS A 249 -22.37 -8.06 6.13
N ARG A 250 -21.42 -8.56 5.35
CA ARG A 250 -20.14 -7.87 5.08
C ARG A 250 -20.36 -6.55 4.34
N ALA A 251 -21.16 -6.54 3.28
CA ALA A 251 -21.48 -5.34 2.50
C ALA A 251 -22.10 -4.26 3.41
N HIS A 252 -23.10 -4.63 4.22
CA HIS A 252 -23.73 -3.71 5.14
C HIS A 252 -22.76 -3.19 6.23
N SER A 253 -21.86 -4.05 6.72
CA SER A 253 -20.84 -3.65 7.70
C SER A 253 -19.80 -2.69 7.12
N LEU A 254 -19.48 -2.82 5.83
CA LEU A 254 -18.59 -1.88 5.15
C LEU A 254 -19.27 -0.53 4.98
N TYR A 255 -20.52 -0.49 4.53
CA TYR A 255 -21.31 0.75 4.47
C TYR A 255 -21.33 1.50 5.82
N GLN A 256 -21.63 0.80 6.92
CA GLN A 256 -21.61 1.41 8.26
C GLN A 256 -20.23 1.90 8.68
N HIS A 257 -19.18 1.21 8.26
CA HIS A 257 -17.82 1.66 8.53
C HIS A 257 -17.52 2.97 7.78
N MET A 258 -17.86 3.03 6.49
CA MET A 258 -17.68 4.23 5.66
C MET A 258 -18.51 5.41 6.18
N ARG A 259 -19.76 5.16 6.62
CA ARG A 259 -20.60 6.17 7.28
C ARG A 259 -19.97 6.72 8.56
N ARG A 260 -19.45 5.84 9.42
CA ARG A 260 -18.82 6.24 10.70
C ARG A 260 -17.49 6.96 10.49
N ALA A 261 -16.75 6.61 9.44
CA ALA A 261 -15.51 7.27 9.06
C ALA A 261 -15.73 8.64 8.42
N GLY A 262 -16.97 8.96 8.01
CA GLY A 262 -17.31 10.22 7.33
C GLY A 262 -17.05 10.19 5.82
N ASP A 263 -16.82 9.02 5.25
CA ASP A 263 -16.49 8.83 3.83
C ASP A 263 -17.73 8.58 2.96
N GLU A 264 -18.74 7.88 3.51
CA GLU A 264 -20.04 7.72 2.84
C GLU A 264 -21.01 8.79 3.30
N PHE A 265 -21.56 9.56 2.37
CA PHE A 265 -22.49 10.66 2.64
C PHE A 265 -23.95 10.28 2.43
N LEU A 266 -24.23 9.22 1.66
CA LEU A 266 -25.58 8.74 1.44
C LEU A 266 -26.16 8.19 2.76
N PRO A 267 -27.38 8.59 3.15
CA PRO A 267 -27.90 8.34 4.49
C PRO A 267 -28.39 6.90 4.72
N THR A 268 -28.61 6.14 3.65
CA THR A 268 -29.11 4.75 3.74
C THR A 268 -28.28 3.82 2.87
N PHE A 269 -28.22 2.54 3.27
CA PHE A 269 -27.46 1.53 2.54
C PHE A 269 -28.03 1.30 1.14
N GLU A 270 -29.35 1.39 1.00
CA GLU A 270 -30.08 1.19 -0.26
C GLU A 270 -29.74 2.27 -1.29
N LEU A 271 -29.64 3.54 -0.87
CA LEU A 271 -29.16 4.60 -1.74
C LEU A 271 -27.70 4.37 -2.15
N ALA A 272 -26.87 3.91 -1.23
CA ALA A 272 -25.47 3.62 -1.50
C ALA A 272 -25.28 2.44 -2.47
N LEU A 273 -26.15 1.42 -2.38
CA LEU A 273 -26.21 0.31 -3.32
C LEU A 273 -26.68 0.74 -4.71
N ALA A 274 -27.72 1.57 -4.79
CA ALA A 274 -28.23 2.07 -6.06
C ALA A 274 -27.20 2.96 -6.80
N GLU A 275 -26.32 3.62 -6.04
CA GLU A 275 -25.28 4.50 -6.57
C GLU A 275 -23.98 3.75 -6.94
N GLU A 276 -23.84 2.48 -6.55
CA GLU A 276 -22.62 1.69 -6.75
C GLU A 276 -22.25 1.58 -8.24
N ASP A 277 -23.21 1.32 -9.12
CA ASP A 277 -22.96 1.19 -10.56
C ASP A 277 -22.59 2.52 -11.22
N HIS A 278 -23.21 3.62 -10.82
CA HIS A 278 -22.82 4.96 -11.28
C HIS A 278 -21.40 5.32 -10.84
N ARG A 279 -21.06 5.09 -9.56
CA ARG A 279 -19.70 5.30 -9.04
C ARG A 279 -18.67 4.45 -9.76
N PHE A 280 -19.04 3.21 -10.11
CA PHE A 280 -18.14 2.30 -10.81
C PHE A 280 -17.85 2.76 -12.24
N ALA A 281 -18.87 3.27 -12.93
CA ALA A 281 -18.76 3.73 -14.31
C ALA A 281 -18.20 5.15 -14.45
N ASP A 282 -18.27 6.00 -13.42
CA ASP A 282 -17.77 7.38 -13.45
C ASP A 282 -16.25 7.46 -13.20
N PRO A 283 -15.42 7.80 -14.21
CA PRO A 283 -13.98 7.99 -14.03
C PRO A 283 -13.66 9.17 -13.11
N GLY A 284 -14.54 10.16 -13.05
CA GLY A 284 -14.41 11.33 -12.18
C GLY A 284 -14.55 10.94 -10.70
N PHE A 285 -15.48 10.04 -10.37
CA PHE A 285 -15.58 9.48 -9.03
C PHE A 285 -14.29 8.75 -8.65
N ARG A 286 -13.78 7.86 -9.52
CA ARG A 286 -12.52 7.15 -9.26
C ARG A 286 -11.33 8.09 -9.05
N ALA A 287 -11.23 9.17 -9.82
CA ALA A 287 -10.13 10.14 -9.72
C ALA A 287 -10.21 11.03 -8.47
N ARG A 288 -11.43 11.39 -8.01
CA ARG A 288 -11.65 12.26 -6.85
C ARG A 288 -11.99 11.50 -5.56
N CYS A 289 -11.99 10.17 -5.61
CA CYS A 289 -12.38 9.33 -4.50
C CYS A 289 -11.50 9.66 -3.28
N PRO A 290 -12.08 10.05 -2.12
CA PRO A 290 -11.29 10.50 -0.97
C PRO A 290 -10.61 9.33 -0.23
N GLN A 291 -10.96 8.10 -0.58
CA GLN A 291 -10.49 6.87 0.03
C GLN A 291 -10.19 5.82 -1.08
N TYR A 292 -9.84 4.59 -0.72
CA TYR A 292 -9.76 3.46 -1.63
C TYR A 292 -11.09 3.24 -2.37
N PHE A 293 -11.06 3.37 -3.71
CA PHE A 293 -12.22 3.27 -4.59
C PHE A 293 -13.13 2.07 -4.31
N TRP A 294 -12.54 0.89 -4.10
CA TRP A 294 -13.31 -0.34 -3.89
C TRP A 294 -14.07 -0.40 -2.56
N ASN A 295 -13.78 0.49 -1.59
CA ASN A 295 -14.58 0.59 -0.37
C ASN A 295 -15.96 1.22 -0.58
N TYR A 296 -16.22 1.81 -1.75
CA TYR A 296 -17.53 2.29 -2.19
C TYR A 296 -18.30 1.24 -3.01
N MET A 297 -17.68 0.08 -3.27
CA MET A 297 -18.21 -1.00 -4.08
C MET A 297 -18.67 -2.15 -3.16
N TYR A 298 -19.76 -1.93 -2.44
CA TYR A 298 -20.22 -2.79 -1.35
C TYR A 298 -20.59 -4.20 -1.83
N CYS A 299 -21.37 -4.30 -2.92
CA CYS A 299 -21.75 -5.59 -3.50
C CYS A 299 -20.57 -6.23 -4.20
N ARG A 300 -19.90 -5.49 -5.09
CA ARG A 300 -18.82 -6.03 -5.94
C ARG A 300 -17.68 -6.59 -5.12
N THR A 301 -17.26 -5.90 -4.05
CA THR A 301 -16.18 -6.41 -3.16
C THR A 301 -16.63 -7.51 -2.20
N SER A 302 -17.91 -7.89 -2.21
CA SER A 302 -18.44 -9.05 -1.49
C SER A 302 -18.57 -10.29 -2.37
N MET A 303 -18.27 -10.19 -3.68
CA MET A 303 -18.24 -11.31 -4.63
C MET A 303 -16.91 -12.09 -4.54
N TYR A 304 -16.69 -12.74 -3.39
CA TYR A 304 -15.40 -13.38 -3.07
C TYR A 304 -14.95 -14.42 -4.09
N ASP A 305 -15.90 -15.09 -4.74
CA ASP A 305 -15.65 -16.02 -5.83
C ASP A 305 -14.94 -15.34 -7.00
N VAL A 306 -15.39 -14.15 -7.41
CA VAL A 306 -14.77 -13.37 -8.48
C VAL A 306 -13.34 -12.95 -8.11
N GLN A 307 -13.15 -12.43 -6.90
CA GLN A 307 -11.82 -12.02 -6.45
C GLN A 307 -10.87 -13.21 -6.28
N LEU A 308 -11.35 -14.33 -5.75
CA LEU A 308 -10.52 -15.53 -5.59
C LEU A 308 -10.16 -16.15 -6.93
N CYS A 309 -11.07 -16.17 -7.91
CA CYS A 309 -10.75 -16.59 -9.28
C CYS A 309 -9.55 -15.83 -9.85
N ASN A 310 -9.54 -14.49 -9.73
CA ASN A 310 -8.42 -13.66 -10.18
C ASN A 310 -7.08 -14.09 -9.53
N TYR A 311 -7.09 -14.41 -8.24
CA TYR A 311 -5.88 -14.90 -7.56
C TYR A 311 -5.47 -16.31 -8.01
N LEU A 312 -6.43 -17.21 -8.23
CA LEU A 312 -6.19 -18.59 -8.65
C LEU A 312 -5.72 -18.71 -10.11
N GLU A 313 -5.92 -17.68 -10.94
CA GLU A 313 -5.29 -17.58 -12.27
C GLU A 313 -3.77 -17.41 -12.18
N HIS A 314 -3.26 -16.88 -11.07
CA HIS A 314 -1.84 -16.58 -10.88
C HIS A 314 -1.13 -17.50 -9.90
N PHE A 315 -1.85 -18.09 -8.94
CA PHE A 315 -1.30 -18.90 -7.87
C PHE A 315 -2.04 -20.24 -7.74
N PRO A 316 -1.33 -21.33 -7.42
CA PRO A 316 -1.95 -22.61 -7.10
C PRO A 316 -2.82 -22.50 -5.85
N ARG A 317 -3.92 -23.25 -5.83
CA ARG A 317 -4.91 -23.26 -4.75
C ARG A 317 -4.31 -23.60 -3.38
N GLU A 318 -3.27 -24.42 -3.35
CA GLU A 318 -2.59 -24.89 -2.15
C GLU A 318 -1.87 -23.74 -1.40
N GLN A 319 -1.65 -22.60 -2.07
CA GLN A 319 -1.15 -21.38 -1.44
C GLN A 319 -2.25 -20.56 -0.74
N PHE A 320 -3.50 -21.04 -0.68
CA PHE A 320 -4.62 -20.34 -0.04
C PHE A 320 -5.20 -21.16 1.11
N LEU A 321 -5.41 -20.49 2.24
CA LEU A 321 -6.28 -20.99 3.30
C LEU A 321 -7.45 -20.01 3.46
N VAL A 322 -8.65 -20.50 3.14
CA VAL A 322 -9.90 -19.74 3.26
C VAL A 322 -10.74 -20.31 4.40
N LEU A 323 -11.13 -19.44 5.32
CA LEU A 323 -12.02 -19.75 6.44
C LEU A 323 -13.10 -18.68 6.60
N THR A 324 -14.20 -19.04 7.25
CA THR A 324 -15.24 -18.06 7.61
C THR A 324 -14.95 -17.43 8.97
N LEU A 325 -15.49 -16.23 9.18
CA LEU A 325 -15.49 -15.58 10.49
C LEU A 325 -16.29 -16.39 11.52
N GLY A 326 -17.36 -17.06 11.07
CA GLY A 326 -18.15 -17.96 11.91
C GLY A 326 -17.34 -19.16 12.40
N GLU A 327 -16.54 -19.77 11.50
CA GLU A 327 -15.57 -20.83 11.80
C GLU A 327 -14.53 -20.37 12.83
N TRP A 328 -13.91 -19.22 12.59
CA TRP A 328 -12.94 -18.63 13.52
C TRP A 328 -13.54 -18.38 14.91
N ARG A 329 -14.81 -17.96 14.98
CA ARG A 329 -15.51 -17.67 16.25
C ARG A 329 -15.99 -18.91 16.97
N SER A 330 -16.43 -19.94 16.24
CA SER A 330 -17.00 -21.14 16.84
C SER A 330 -15.92 -22.02 17.46
N ASP A 331 -14.75 -22.11 16.83
CA ASP A 331 -13.64 -22.90 17.32
C ASP A 331 -12.28 -22.21 17.04
N PRO A 332 -11.96 -21.13 17.77
CA PRO A 332 -10.72 -20.38 17.55
C PRO A 332 -9.47 -21.23 17.80
N VAL A 333 -9.52 -22.23 18.70
CA VAL A 333 -8.37 -23.07 19.02
C VAL A 333 -8.03 -23.98 17.85
N ARG A 334 -9.02 -24.66 17.27
CA ARG A 334 -8.83 -25.47 16.07
C ARG A 334 -8.31 -24.64 14.91
N TRP A 335 -8.94 -23.49 14.64
CA TRP A 335 -8.58 -22.67 13.49
C TRP A 335 -7.22 -21.99 13.64
N GLN A 336 -6.78 -21.65 14.85
CA GLN A 336 -5.40 -21.25 15.10
C GLN A 336 -4.43 -22.36 14.67
N ALA A 337 -4.65 -23.59 15.12
CA ALA A 337 -3.78 -24.72 14.77
C ALA A 337 -3.77 -25.01 13.26
N GLU A 338 -4.91 -24.90 12.57
CA GLU A 338 -5.00 -25.00 11.10
C GLU A 338 -4.17 -23.90 10.41
N ILE A 339 -4.31 -22.65 10.85
CA ILE A 339 -3.57 -21.52 10.28
C ILE A 339 -2.07 -21.68 10.52
N PHE A 340 -1.66 -22.10 11.71
CA PHE A 340 -0.25 -22.34 12.03
C PHE A 340 0.35 -23.48 11.23
N ARG A 341 -0.38 -24.59 11.04
CA ARG A 341 0.03 -25.67 10.13
C ARG A 341 0.16 -25.18 8.69
N PHE A 342 -0.82 -24.42 8.22
CA PHE A 342 -0.76 -23.84 6.88
C PHE A 342 0.43 -22.88 6.72
N LEU A 343 0.73 -22.08 7.73
CA LEU A 343 1.91 -21.22 7.75
C LEU A 343 3.22 -21.97 8.07
N GLU A 344 3.19 -23.28 8.35
CA GLU A 344 4.34 -24.11 8.72
C GLU A 344 5.11 -23.55 9.95
N VAL A 345 4.36 -23.06 10.93
CA VAL A 345 4.87 -22.68 12.25
C VAL A 345 4.30 -23.62 13.31
N ASP A 346 4.82 -23.58 14.53
CA ASP A 346 4.43 -24.46 15.62
C ASP A 346 2.91 -24.39 15.91
N PRO A 347 2.14 -25.45 15.61
CA PRO A 347 0.70 -25.44 15.77
C PRO A 347 0.24 -25.60 17.22
N SER A 348 1.14 -25.88 18.15
CA SER A 348 0.83 -26.05 19.57
C SER A 348 0.73 -24.72 20.32
N VAL A 349 1.30 -23.64 19.76
CA VAL A 349 1.23 -22.30 20.35
C VAL A 349 -0.23 -21.85 20.44
N GLN A 350 -0.60 -21.28 21.58
CA GLN A 350 -1.91 -20.67 21.80
C GLN A 350 -1.75 -19.16 21.87
N VAL A 351 -2.57 -18.43 21.13
CA VAL A 351 -2.60 -16.96 21.13
C VAL A 351 -3.97 -16.46 21.57
N SER A 352 -4.02 -15.24 22.11
CA SER A 352 -5.30 -14.62 22.44
C SER A 352 -6.07 -14.32 21.15
N THR A 353 -7.35 -14.70 21.15
CA THR A 353 -8.29 -14.49 20.04
C THR A 353 -9.37 -13.46 20.36
N GLU A 354 -9.12 -12.66 21.41
CA GLU A 354 -10.03 -11.60 21.85
C GLU A 354 -10.41 -10.67 20.68
N PRO A 355 -11.71 -10.53 20.39
CA PRO A 355 -12.17 -9.75 19.25
C PRO A 355 -11.71 -8.30 19.32
N GLN A 356 -11.16 -7.81 18.21
CA GLN A 356 -10.70 -6.44 18.05
C GLN A 356 -11.68 -5.64 17.22
N ASN A 357 -11.95 -4.39 17.62
CA ASN A 357 -12.81 -3.44 16.88
C ASN A 357 -14.23 -3.95 16.59
N GLN A 358 -14.88 -4.59 17.58
CA GLN A 358 -16.30 -4.93 17.48
C GLN A 358 -17.16 -3.67 17.38
N ALA A 359 -18.22 -3.73 16.57
CA ALA A 359 -19.20 -2.65 16.53
C ALA A 359 -20.00 -2.64 17.85
N ALA A 360 -20.20 -1.46 18.44
CA ALA A 360 -20.89 -1.29 19.71
C ALA A 360 -22.39 -1.67 19.67
N ALA A 361 -23.01 -1.68 18.48
CA ALA A 361 -24.37 -2.15 18.28
C ALA A 361 -24.54 -2.74 16.86
N PRO A 362 -25.31 -3.83 16.69
CA PRO A 362 -25.71 -4.29 15.37
C PRO A 362 -26.68 -3.29 14.75
N SER A 363 -26.32 -2.73 13.60
CA SER A 363 -27.26 -1.99 12.77
C SER A 363 -28.34 -2.93 12.21
N THR A 364 -29.57 -2.45 12.14
CA THR A 364 -30.67 -3.15 11.46
C THR A 364 -30.54 -3.01 9.95
N LEU A 365 -30.41 -4.14 9.25
CA LEU A 365 -30.56 -4.22 7.80
C LEU A 365 -32.05 -4.43 7.49
N ARG A 366 -32.62 -3.64 6.58
CA ARG A 366 -34.01 -3.82 6.13
C ARG A 366 -34.19 -5.17 5.45
N GLU A 367 -35.32 -5.82 5.69
CA GLU A 367 -35.55 -7.20 5.25
C GLU A 367 -35.69 -7.30 3.72
N GLU A 368 -36.26 -6.27 3.09
CA GLU A 368 -36.33 -6.19 1.63
C GLU A 368 -34.93 -6.11 1.02
N THR A 369 -34.06 -5.25 1.59
CA THR A 369 -32.68 -5.09 1.14
C THR A 369 -31.86 -6.36 1.37
N ARG A 370 -32.07 -7.03 2.51
CA ARG A 370 -31.48 -8.35 2.78
C ARG A 370 -31.87 -9.34 1.68
N SER A 371 -33.16 -9.48 1.41
CA SER A 371 -33.68 -10.43 0.42
C SER A 371 -33.11 -10.17 -0.98
N VAL A 372 -32.99 -8.90 -1.39
CA VAL A 372 -32.37 -8.52 -2.68
C VAL A 372 -30.91 -8.96 -2.73
N LEU A 373 -30.14 -8.75 -1.66
CA LEU A 373 -28.73 -9.13 -1.61
C LEU A 373 -28.54 -10.65 -1.52
N GLU A 374 -29.39 -11.36 -0.78
CA GLU A 374 -29.37 -12.84 -0.73
C GLU A 374 -29.63 -13.44 -2.11
N ASN A 375 -30.60 -12.90 -2.85
CA ASN A 375 -30.84 -13.26 -4.24
C ASN A 375 -29.62 -12.93 -5.13
N HIS A 376 -29.00 -11.76 -4.95
CA HIS A 376 -27.81 -11.36 -5.71
C HIS A 376 -26.61 -12.29 -5.48
N PHE A 377 -26.39 -12.75 -4.24
CA PHE A 377 -25.29 -13.64 -3.87
C PHE A 377 -25.66 -15.13 -3.95
N THR A 378 -26.81 -15.48 -4.54
CA THR A 378 -27.25 -16.88 -4.65
C THR A 378 -26.19 -17.74 -5.34
N GLY A 379 -25.89 -18.90 -4.75
CA GLY A 379 -24.89 -19.84 -5.26
C GLY A 379 -23.42 -19.42 -5.03
N MET A 380 -23.16 -18.25 -4.44
CA MET A 380 -21.78 -17.74 -4.30
C MET A 380 -20.97 -18.61 -3.33
N ARG A 381 -21.58 -19.08 -2.24
CA ARG A 381 -20.92 -19.97 -1.29
C ARG A 381 -20.46 -21.25 -1.98
N GLU A 382 -21.32 -21.88 -2.77
CA GLU A 382 -21.05 -23.12 -3.48
C GLU A 382 -19.92 -22.93 -4.51
N ARG A 383 -19.93 -21.81 -5.24
CA ARG A 383 -18.84 -21.44 -6.15
C ARG A 383 -17.52 -21.25 -5.39
N LEU A 384 -17.55 -20.53 -4.28
CA LEU A 384 -16.38 -20.31 -3.43
C LEU A 384 -15.85 -21.62 -2.84
N GLU A 385 -16.73 -22.48 -2.33
CA GLU A 385 -16.38 -23.83 -1.84
C GLU A 385 -15.73 -24.68 -2.94
N GLY A 386 -16.23 -24.58 -4.18
CA GLY A 386 -15.62 -25.22 -5.35
C GLY A 386 -14.21 -24.73 -5.65
N LEU A 387 -13.97 -23.41 -5.55
CA LEU A 387 -12.65 -22.81 -5.76
C LEU A 387 -11.65 -23.19 -4.65
N VAL A 388 -12.09 -23.21 -3.40
CA VAL A 388 -11.23 -23.54 -2.25
C VAL A 388 -11.05 -25.05 -2.10
N GLY A 389 -11.98 -25.87 -2.60
CA GLY A 389 -11.95 -27.32 -2.47
C GLY A 389 -12.33 -27.83 -1.08
N ARG A 390 -13.07 -27.03 -0.30
CA ARG A 390 -13.62 -27.42 1.01
C ARG A 390 -14.95 -26.72 1.27
N ARG A 391 -15.74 -27.30 2.17
CA ARG A 391 -16.95 -26.66 2.69
C ARG A 391 -16.58 -25.50 3.63
N LEU A 392 -17.30 -24.40 3.54
CA LEU A 392 -17.16 -23.22 4.41
C LEU A 392 -18.30 -23.24 5.43
N GLU A 393 -17.99 -23.58 6.68
CA GLU A 393 -18.98 -23.73 7.75
C GLU A 393 -19.36 -22.40 8.40
N HIS A 394 -20.43 -22.37 9.19
CA HIS A 394 -20.88 -21.19 9.92
C HIS A 394 -21.03 -19.91 9.07
N TRP A 395 -21.45 -20.07 7.81
CA TRP A 395 -21.52 -18.98 6.83
C TRP A 395 -22.44 -17.83 7.27
N GLU A 396 -23.54 -18.16 7.95
CA GLU A 396 -24.60 -17.23 8.37
C GLU A 396 -24.30 -16.46 9.67
N VAL A 397 -23.17 -16.74 10.33
CA VAL A 397 -22.81 -16.25 11.68
C VAL A 397 -21.99 -14.97 11.66
#